data_AF-A0A6A4QHI9-F1
#
_entry.id   AF-A0A6A4QHI9-F1
#
_cell.length_a   1.000
_cell.length_b   1.000
_cell.length_c   1.000
_cell.angle_alpha   90.00
_cell.angle_beta   90.00
_cell.angle_gamma   90.00
#
_symmetry.space_group_name_H-M   'P 1'
#
loop_
_entity.id
_entity.type
_entity.pdbx_description
1 polymer ?
#
loop_
_entity_poly.entity_id
_entity_poly.type
_entity_poly.pdbx_seq_one_letter_code
_entity_poly.pdbx_strand_id
1 'polypeptide(L)' 'MEGVDHLADERNKAQFDVDVMKIVWAGSPHAYEVSHRMSRLVASDPVIILSFFNLLQNFQCYYLSISHLCNAITT' A
#
# COMPACT_ATOMS: atom_id res chain seq x y z
N MET A 1 24.52 6.10 8.08
CA MET A 1 23.80 7.19 7.40
C MET A 1 22.67 7.55 8.33
N GLU A 2 22.70 8.73 8.94
CA GLU A 2 21.65 9.13 9.90
C GLU A 2 20.28 9.01 9.20
N GLY A 3 19.30 8.42 9.88
CA GLY A 3 17.92 8.27 9.41
C GLY A 3 17.17 9.60 9.40
N VAL A 4 17.81 10.67 8.92
CA VAL A 4 17.22 12.00 8.81
C VAL A 4 16.16 11.94 7.73
N ASP A 5 14.95 12.28 8.16
CA ASP A 5 13.81 12.28 7.30
C ASP A 5 13.67 13.61 6.57
N HIS A 6 14.35 13.70 5.42
CA HIS A 6 14.37 14.90 4.58
C HIS A 6 13.01 15.30 3.99
N LEU A 7 11.98 14.45 4.12
CA LEU A 7 10.63 14.71 3.60
C LEU A 7 9.61 15.01 4.70
N ALA A 8 10.07 15.17 5.95
CA ALA A 8 9.21 15.51 7.09
C ALA A 8 8.35 16.75 6.81
N ASP A 9 8.95 17.81 6.26
CA ASP A 9 8.25 19.06 5.96
C ASP A 9 7.15 18.88 4.93
N GLU A 10 7.34 18.01 3.94
CA GLU A 10 6.31 17.71 2.93
C GLU A 10 5.18 16.88 3.52
N ARG A 11 5.47 15.89 4.38
CA ARG A 11 4.42 15.11 5.06
C ARG A 11 3.58 15.95 6.00
N ASN A 12 4.19 16.94 6.66
CA ASN A 12 3.49 17.83 7.59
C ASN A 12 2.45 18.72 6.90
N LYS A 13 2.51 18.87 5.57
CA LYS A 13 1.50 19.61 4.79
C LYS A 13 0.22 18.80 4.57
N ALA A 14 0.19 17.51 4.89
CA ALA A 14 -1.00 16.68 4.70
C ALA A 14 -2.16 17.20 5.57
N GLN A 15 -3.29 17.49 4.93
CA GLN A 15 -4.53 17.93 5.59
C GLN A 15 -5.46 16.76 5.92
N PHE A 16 -4.97 15.53 5.82
CA PHE A 16 -5.69 14.30 6.11
C PHE A 16 -4.78 13.35 6.88
N ASP A 17 -5.40 12.43 7.61
CA ASP A 17 -4.67 11.37 8.31
C ASP A 17 -4.19 10.31 7.29
N VAL A 18 -2.87 10.28 7.10
CA VAL A 18 -2.21 9.37 6.17
C VAL A 18 -2.39 7.91 6.58
N ASP A 19 -2.47 7.60 7.88
CA ASP A 19 -2.65 6.22 8.35
C ASP A 19 -4.07 5.71 8.08
N VAL A 20 -5.08 6.57 8.23
CA VAL A 20 -6.45 6.24 7.80
C VAL A 20 -6.51 6.03 6.29
N MET A 21 -5.82 6.87 5.51
CA MET A 21 -5.79 6.75 4.05
C MET A 21 -5.19 5.43 3.57
N LYS A 22 -4.17 4.89 4.27
CA LYS A 22 -3.60 3.57 3.93
C LYS A 22 -4.63 2.44 4.03
N ILE A 23 -5.55 2.51 4.99
CA ILE A 23 -6.62 1.52 5.16
C ILE A 23 -7.63 1.65 4.01
N VAL A 24 -8.02 2.88 3.67
CA VAL A 24 -8.92 3.17 2.54
C VAL A 24 -8.33 2.63 1.23
N TRP A 25 -7.04 2.85 1.01
CA TRP A 25 -6.35 2.33 -0.17
C TRP A 25 -6.26 0.80 -0.18
N ALA A 26 -5.98 0.17 0.95
CA ALA A 26 -6.00 -1.29 1.06
C ALA A 26 -7.42 -1.89 0.94
N GLY A 27 -8.46 -1.05 0.97
CA GLY A 27 -9.89 -1.41 0.90
C GLY A 27 -10.45 -2.08 2.15
N SER A 28 -9.61 -2.51 3.10
CA SER A 28 -10.04 -2.93 4.44
C SER A 28 -8.87 -2.91 5.44
N PRO A 29 -9.15 -2.81 6.75
CA PRO A 29 -8.10 -2.92 7.79
C PRO A 29 -7.35 -4.27 7.73
N HIS A 30 -8.06 -5.36 7.48
CA HIS A 30 -7.45 -6.69 7.40
C HIS A 30 -6.50 -6.82 6.20
N ALA A 31 -6.89 -6.30 5.03
CA ALA A 31 -6.03 -6.29 3.85
C ALA A 31 -4.79 -5.40 4.07
N TYR A 32 -4.94 -4.27 4.76
CA TYR A 32 -3.79 -3.43 5.14
C TYR A 32 -2.84 -4.18 6.07
N GLU A 33 -3.34 -4.84 7.11
CA GLU A 33 -2.49 -5.57 8.07
C GLU A 33 -1.68 -6.69 7.39
N VAL A 34 -2.37 -7.52 6.59
CA VAL A 34 -1.72 -8.63 5.88
C VAL A 34 -0.65 -8.12 4.93
N SER A 35 -0.98 -7.13 4.09
CA SER A 35 -0.03 -6.57 3.12
C SER A 35 1.15 -5.88 3.81
N HIS A 36 0.92 -5.12 4.88
CA HIS A 36 1.96 -4.42 5.65
C HIS A 36 2.90 -5.39 6.40
N ARG A 37 2.40 -6.52 6.88
CA ARG A 37 3.25 -7.57 7.48
C ARG A 37 4.09 -8.28 6.44
N MET A 38 3.49 -8.63 5.30
CA MET A 38 4.21 -9.28 4.20
C MET A 38 5.29 -8.37 3.62
N SER A 39 5.02 -7.07 3.44
CA SER A 39 6.02 -6.12 2.93
C SER A 39 7.25 -6.03 3.84
N ARG A 40 7.07 -6.07 5.17
CA ARG A 40 8.18 -6.08 6.14
C ARG A 40 8.96 -7.39 6.11
N LEU A 41 8.26 -8.52 6.05
CA LEU A 41 8.90 -9.84 5.96
C LEU A 41 9.78 -9.94 4.72
N VAL A 42 9.26 -9.51 3.57
CA VAL A 42 9.98 -9.47 2.29
C VAL A 42 11.16 -8.53 2.36
N ALA A 43 10.97 -7.30 2.86
CA ALA A 43 12.05 -6.33 2.97
C ALA A 43 13.18 -6.79 3.92
N SER A 44 12.87 -7.66 4.88
CA SER A 44 13.87 -8.22 5.80
C SER A 44 14.66 -9.40 5.21
N ASP A 45 14.19 -10.03 4.13
CA ASP A 45 14.84 -11.18 3.51
C ASP A 45 15.45 -10.80 2.14
N PRO A 46 16.79 -10.79 2.01
CA PRO A 46 17.45 -10.41 0.76
C PRO A 46 17.18 -11.38 -0.41
N VAL A 47 16.76 -12.62 -0.15
CA VAL A 47 16.43 -13.61 -1.19
C VAL A 47 15.03 -13.34 -1.77
N ILE A 48 14.12 -12.81 -0.96
CA ILE A 48 12.70 -12.65 -1.33
C ILE A 48 12.41 -11.29 -2.00
N ILE A 49 13.21 -10.26 -1.72
CA ILE A 49 13.07 -8.91 -2.33
C ILE A 49 12.91 -8.97 -3.87
N LEU A 50 13.61 -9.89 -4.54
CA LEU A 50 13.60 -10.00 -6.01
C LEU A 50 12.36 -10.73 -6.56
N SER A 51 11.70 -11.58 -5.77
CA SER A 51 10.58 -12.42 -6.24
C SER A 51 9.19 -11.84 -5.95
N PHE A 52 9.09 -10.89 -5.01
CA PHE A 52 7.80 -10.39 -4.51
C PHE A 52 7.08 -9.38 -5.44
N PHE A 53 7.81 -8.74 -6.36
CA PHE A 53 7.25 -7.77 -7.32
C PHE A 53 6.09 -8.35 -8.15
N ASN A 54 6.15 -9.63 -8.52
CA ASN A 54 5.11 -10.30 -9.30
C ASN A 54 3.82 -10.57 -8.50
N LEU A 55 3.92 -10.71 -7.17
CA LEU A 55 2.77 -11.01 -6.32
C LEU A 55 1.91 -9.77 -6.06
N LEU A 56 2.54 -8.59 -5.97
CA LEU A 56 1.85 -7.32 -5.76
C LEU A 56 1.15 -6.80 -7.02
N GLN A 57 1.69 -7.08 -8.23
CA GLN A 57 0.99 -6.72 -9.47
C GLN A 57 -0.36 -7.44 -9.60
N ASN A 58 -0.46 -8.70 -9.17
CA ASN A 58 -1.73 -9.43 -9.19
C ASN A 58 -2.78 -8.84 -8.24
N PHE A 59 -2.36 -8.33 -7.07
CA PHE A 59 -3.26 -7.67 -6.12
C PHE A 59 -3.74 -6.28 -6.58
N GLN A 60 -2.86 -5.48 -7.20
CA GLN A 60 -3.23 -4.18 -7.78
C GLN A 60 -4.15 -4.33 -9.01
N CYS A 61 -3.89 -5.29 -9.89
CA CYS A 61 -4.75 -5.56 -11.06
C CYS A 61 -6.17 -6.01 -10.63
N TYR A 62 -6.28 -6.79 -9.55
CA TYR A 62 -7.58 -7.20 -9.01
C TYR A 62 -8.37 -6.00 -8.45
N TYR A 63 -7.72 -5.13 -7.67
CA TYR A 63 -8.36 -3.93 -7.11
C TYR A 63 -8.79 -2.91 -8.17
N LEU A 64 -7.98 -2.69 -9.22
CA LEU A 64 -8.33 -1.77 -10.30
C LEU A 64 -9.58 -2.25 -11.06
N SER A 65 -9.72 -3.57 -11.27
CA SER A 65 -10.91 -4.16 -11.88
C SER A 65 -12.18 -3.98 -11.03
N ILE A 66 -12.08 -4.08 -9.70
CA ILE A 66 -13.20 -3.86 -8.78
C ILE A 66 -13.61 -2.38 -8.75
N SER A 67 -12.65 -1.45 -8.76
CA SER A 67 -12.96 -0.01 -8.80
C SER A 67 -13.64 0.42 -10.11
N HIS A 68 -13.24 -0.15 -11.25
CA HIS A 68 -13.93 0.07 -12.54
C HIS A 68 -15.34 -0.54 -12.55
N LEU A 69 -15.53 -1.72 -11.95
CA LEU A 69 -16.86 -2.34 -11.78
C LEU A 69 -17.76 -1.53 -10.84
N CYS A 70 -17.20 -0.95 -9.77
CA CYS A 70 -17.97 -0.15 -8.82
C CYS A 70 -18.48 1.14 -9.46
N ASN A 71 -17.64 1.83 -10.26
CA ASN A 71 -18.07 3.00 -11.05
C ASN A 71 -19.11 2.65 -12.12
N ALA A 72 -19.04 1.47 -12.74
CA ALA A 72 -20.00 1.06 -13.77
C ALA A 72 -21.40 0.70 -13.22
N ILE A 73 -21.53 0.42 -11.92
CA ILE A 73 -22.80 0.11 -11.25
C ILE A 73 -23.44 1.38 -10.65
N THR A 74 -22.68 2.48 -10.51
CA THR A 74 -23.16 3.76 -9.94
C THR A 74 -23.57 4.82 -10.98
N THR A 75 -23.65 4.46 -12.27
CA THR A 75 -24.25 5.25 -13.37
C THR A 75 -25.44 4.52 -13.96
#